data_AF-A0A554IV62-F1
#
_entry.id   AF-A0A554IV62-F1
#
_cell.length_a   1.000
_cell.length_b   1.000
_cell.length_c   1.000
_cell.angle_alpha   90.00
_cell.angle_beta   90.00
_cell.angle_gamma   90.00
#
_symmetry.space_group_name_H-M   'P 1'
#
loop_
_entity.id
_entity.type
_entity.pdbx_description
1 polymer ?
#
loop_
_entity_poly.entity_id
_entity_poly.type
_entity_poly.pdbx_seq_one_letter_code
_entity_poly.pdbx_strand_id
1 'polypeptide(L)'
;MNIHKKASGIQVCHYTALMPALNRTPMAQKYKGKWVALKADRKTVIASGNSVKSVQQTAQRKGCKSPIITRMPKSPRHFVGFHTAK
;
A
#
# COMPACT_ATOMS: atom_id res chain seq x y z
N MET A 1 15.03 -12.30 -47.94
CA MET A 1 15.65 -13.60 -47.61
C MET A 1 15.73 -13.71 -46.10
N ASN A 2 15.21 -14.83 -45.58
CA ASN A 2 15.27 -15.29 -44.20
C ASN A 2 16.69 -15.28 -43.64
N ILE A 3 16.84 -15.04 -42.34
CA ILE A 3 17.12 -16.14 -41.41
C ILE A 3 16.73 -15.77 -39.97
N HIS A 4 15.77 -16.53 -39.46
CA HIS A 4 15.40 -16.62 -38.06
C HIS A 4 16.59 -17.08 -37.22
N LYS A 5 16.78 -16.47 -36.04
CA LYS A 5 17.43 -17.16 -34.92
C LYS A 5 16.45 -17.22 -33.75
N LYS A 6 15.80 -18.38 -33.66
CA LYS A 6 15.00 -18.82 -32.53
C LYS A 6 15.98 -19.20 -31.41
N ALA A 7 15.97 -18.45 -30.30
CA ALA A 7 16.60 -18.90 -29.06
C ALA A 7 15.48 -19.26 -28.08
N SER A 8 15.21 -20.57 -28.01
CA SER A 8 14.50 -21.18 -26.89
C SER A 8 15.39 -21.04 -25.67
N GLY A 9 15.07 -20.09 -24.80
CA GLY A 9 15.74 -19.89 -23.52
C GLY A 9 14.68 -19.65 -22.47
N ILE A 10 14.63 -20.55 -21.49
CA ILE A 10 13.78 -20.52 -20.31
C ILE A 10 13.63 -19.08 -19.81
N GLN A 11 12.43 -18.51 -19.90
CA GLN A 11 12.13 -17.23 -19.26
C GLN A 11 12.06 -17.50 -17.76
N VAL A 12 13.22 -17.53 -17.11
CA VAL A 12 13.30 -17.40 -15.66
C VAL A 12 12.72 -16.03 -15.36
N CYS A 13 11.53 -15.97 -14.80
CA CYS A 13 10.91 -14.73 -14.37
C CYS A 13 11.89 -14.05 -13.41
N HIS A 14 12.62 -13.04 -13.89
CA HIS A 14 13.50 -12.22 -13.07
C HIS A 14 12.65 -11.52 -12.00
N TYR A 15 12.56 -12.12 -10.81
CA TYR A 15 11.99 -11.50 -9.62
C TYR A 15 12.95 -10.43 -9.09
N THR A 16 13.09 -9.32 -9.80
CA THR A 16 13.73 -8.11 -9.29
C THR A 16 12.99 -6.88 -9.80
N ALA A 17 11.67 -6.85 -9.60
CA ALA A 17 10.96 -5.58 -9.55
C ALA A 17 11.35 -4.92 -8.22
N LEU A 18 12.41 -4.11 -8.25
CA LEU A 18 12.84 -3.25 -7.16
C LEU A 18 11.67 -2.31 -6.87
N MET A 19 10.77 -2.70 -5.95
CA MET A 19 9.64 -1.84 -5.60
C MET A 19 10.20 -0.59 -4.92
N PRO A 20 10.06 0.60 -5.53
CA PRO A 20 10.63 1.80 -4.95
C PRO A 20 9.99 2.06 -3.59
N ALA A 21 10.77 2.64 -2.68
CA ALA A 21 10.32 3.00 -1.34
C ALA A 21 9.01 3.81 -1.42
N LEU A 22 7.99 3.36 -0.69
CA LEU A 22 6.68 3.97 -0.73
C LEU A 22 6.63 5.21 0.17
N ASN A 23 6.60 6.40 -0.42
CA ASN A 23 6.35 7.64 0.32
C ASN A 23 4.86 7.76 0.67
N ARG A 24 4.50 7.54 1.94
CA ARG A 24 3.13 7.63 2.46
C ARG A 24 2.85 8.92 3.21
N THR A 25 3.83 9.81 3.35
CA THR A 25 3.69 11.10 4.04
C THR A 25 2.52 11.94 3.49
N PRO A 26 2.32 12.12 2.17
CA PRO A 26 1.19 12.90 1.66
C PRO A 26 -0.16 12.23 1.96
N MET A 27 -0.24 10.90 1.88
CA MET A 27 -1.43 10.14 2.26
C MET A 27 -1.73 10.31 3.76
N ALA A 28 -0.69 10.25 4.60
CA ALA A 28 -0.80 10.46 6.03
C ALA A 28 -1.40 11.82 6.37
N GLN A 29 -0.95 12.86 5.66
CA GLN A 29 -1.40 14.22 5.84
C GLN A 29 -2.85 14.42 5.38
N LYS A 30 -3.22 13.86 4.23
CA LYS A 30 -4.58 14.00 3.66
C LYS A 30 -5.65 13.28 4.48
N TYR A 31 -5.32 12.14 5.08
CA TYR A 31 -6.27 11.28 5.79
C TYR A 31 -6.04 11.23 7.31
N LYS A 32 -5.41 12.25 7.90
CA LYS A 32 -5.11 12.32 9.35
C LYS A 32 -6.31 11.92 10.21
N GLY A 33 -6.09 10.97 11.12
CA GLY A 33 -7.10 10.49 12.07
C GLY A 33 -8.21 9.61 11.49
N LYS A 34 -8.30 9.46 10.16
CA LYS A 34 -9.33 8.69 9.46
C LYS A 34 -8.93 7.22 9.31
N TRP A 35 -9.94 6.38 9.20
CA TRP A 35 -9.82 5.04 8.65
C TRP A 35 -9.74 5.12 7.13
N VAL A 36 -8.86 4.31 6.55
CA VAL A 36 -8.55 4.33 5.11
C VAL A 36 -8.54 2.89 4.61
N ALA A 37 -9.28 2.61 3.55
CA ALA A 37 -9.25 1.32 2.83
C ALA A 37 -8.34 1.43 1.61
N LEU A 38 -7.28 0.62 1.59
CA LEU A 38 -6.27 0.58 0.54
C LEU A 38 -6.42 -0.67 -0.33
N LYS A 39 -6.03 -0.56 -1.61
CA LYS A 39 -5.80 -1.74 -2.47
C LYS A 39 -4.53 -2.49 -2.03
N ALA A 40 -4.33 -3.68 -2.62
CA ALA A 40 -3.11 -4.49 -2.42
C ALA A 40 -1.82 -3.74 -2.79
N ASP A 41 -1.89 -2.74 -3.68
CA ASP A 41 -0.78 -1.86 -4.04
C ASP A 41 -0.30 -0.93 -2.90
N ARG A 42 -1.05 -0.88 -1.77
CA ARG A 42 -0.80 -0.02 -0.59
C ARG A 42 -0.69 1.48 -0.90
N LYS A 43 -1.06 1.90 -2.11
CA LYS A 43 -0.96 3.27 -2.65
C LYS A 43 -2.35 3.86 -2.88
N THR A 44 -3.25 3.05 -3.41
CA THR A 44 -4.57 3.50 -3.85
C THR A 44 -5.59 3.44 -2.72
N VAL A 45 -6.12 4.61 -2.34
CA VAL A 45 -7.22 4.74 -1.37
C VAL A 45 -8.56 4.60 -2.08
N ILE A 46 -9.37 3.63 -1.66
CA ILE A 46 -10.69 3.34 -2.24
C ILE A 46 -11.80 4.04 -1.44
N ALA A 47 -11.65 4.08 -0.11
CA ALA A 47 -12.59 4.70 0.80
C ALA A 47 -11.85 5.26 2.03
N SER A 48 -12.42 6.31 2.64
CA SER A 48 -11.94 6.85 3.92
C SER A 48 -13.10 7.36 4.76
N GLY A 49 -12.95 7.37 6.09
CA GLY A 49 -14.02 7.78 7.00
C GLY A 49 -13.63 7.67 8.48
N ASN A 50 -14.59 7.90 9.38
CA ASN A 50 -14.34 7.93 10.82
C ASN A 50 -14.59 6.58 11.52
N SER A 51 -15.15 5.60 10.80
CA SER A 51 -15.45 4.26 11.33
C SER A 51 -14.94 3.18 10.39
N VAL A 52 -14.40 2.09 10.94
CA VAL A 52 -13.95 0.91 10.19
C VAL A 52 -15.11 0.34 9.37
N LYS A 53 -16.29 0.21 9.99
CA LYS A 53 -17.48 -0.42 9.38
C LYS A 53 -17.92 0.32 8.12
N SER A 54 -18.02 1.65 8.18
CA SER A 54 -18.45 2.45 7.03
C SER A 54 -17.43 2.43 5.90
N VAL A 55 -16.14 2.45 6.24
CA VAL A 55 -15.04 2.37 5.26
C VAL A 55 -15.00 1.02 4.57
N GLN A 56 -15.15 -0.08 5.32
CA GLN A 56 -15.21 -1.43 4.78
C GLN A 56 -16.40 -1.60 3.82
N GLN A 57 -17.60 -1.22 4.25
CA GLN A 57 -18.80 -1.30 3.41
C GLN A 57 -18.65 -0.47 2.13
N THR A 58 -18.07 0.73 2.23
CA THR A 58 -17.82 1.58 1.05
C THR A 58 -16.81 0.96 0.10
N ALA A 59 -15.76 0.32 0.62
CA ALA A 59 -14.77 -0.38 -0.21
C ALA A 59 -15.36 -1.61 -0.91
N GLN A 60 -16.20 -2.38 -0.21
CA GLN A 60 -16.91 -3.54 -0.77
C GLN A 60 -17.89 -3.11 -1.88
N ARG A 61 -18.68 -2.05 -1.67
CA ARG A 61 -19.56 -1.47 -2.69
C ARG A 61 -18.80 -1.00 -3.94
N LYS A 62 -17.54 -0.59 -3.79
CA LYS A 62 -16.64 -0.21 -4.89
C LYS A 62 -15.91 -1.40 -5.54
N GLY A 63 -16.31 -2.63 -5.23
CA GLY A 63 -15.75 -3.84 -5.84
C GLY A 63 -14.43 -4.33 -5.23
N CYS A 64 -13.97 -3.74 -4.13
CA CYS A 64 -12.79 -4.23 -3.43
C CYS A 64 -13.18 -5.21 -2.32
N LYS A 65 -13.04 -6.51 -2.60
CA LYS A 65 -13.46 -7.59 -1.68
C LYS A 65 -12.62 -7.65 -0.40
N SER A 66 -11.31 -7.41 -0.50
CA SER A 66 -10.36 -7.52 0.61
C SER A 66 -9.43 -6.30 0.70
N PRO A 67 -9.94 -5.13 1.12
CA PRO A 67 -9.13 -3.93 1.30
C PRO A 67 -8.22 -4.03 2.53
N ILE A 68 -7.04 -3.42 2.47
CA ILE A 68 -6.19 -3.22 3.64
C ILE A 68 -6.70 -1.99 4.39
N ILE A 69 -7.32 -2.19 5.55
CA ILE A 69 -7.86 -1.09 6.37
C ILE A 69 -6.86 -0.67 7.43
N THR A 70 -6.55 0.62 7.47
CA THR A 70 -5.63 1.21 8.47
C THR A 70 -6.17 2.52 8.99
N ARG A 71 -5.88 2.84 10.26
CA ARG A 71 -6.16 4.16 10.83
C ARG A 71 -4.94 5.05 10.67
N MET A 72 -5.11 6.23 10.10
CA MET A 72 -4.01 7.17 9.96
C MET A 72 -3.76 7.89 11.28
N PRO A 73 -2.49 8.11 11.68
CA PRO A 73 -2.18 8.89 12.87
C PRO A 73 -2.75 10.32 12.74
N LYS A 74 -3.20 10.89 13.86
CA LYS A 74 -3.70 12.28 13.92
C LYS A 74 -2.56 13.28 13.81
N SER A 75 -1.42 12.96 14.41
CA SER A 75 -0.19 13.75 14.42
C SER A 75 1.02 12.84 14.16
N PRO A 76 2.13 13.39 13.62
CA PRO A 76 3.40 12.66 13.59
C PRO A 76 3.76 12.28 15.02
N ARG A 77 3.77 10.98 15.32
CA ARG A 77 4.33 10.46 16.57
C ARG A 77 5.62 9.75 16.22
N HIS A 78 6.72 10.42 16.53
CA HIS A 78 8.05 9.83 16.42
C HIS A 78 8.24 8.91 17.62
N PHE A 79 8.63 7.67 17.36
CA PHE A 79 9.11 6.79 18.40
C PHE A 79 10.63 6.90 18.41
N VAL A 80 11.18 7.40 19.50
CA VAL A 80 12.61 7.33 19.81
C VAL A 80 12.74 6.32 20.94
N GLY A 81 13.55 5.28 20.73
CA GLY A 81 13.67 4.17 21.69
C GLY A 81 14.13 4.67 23.06
N PHE A 82 13.81 3.90 24.11
CA PHE A 82 14.33 4.17 25.44
C PHE A 82 15.74 3.59 25.54
N HIS A 83 16.76 4.43 25.59
CA HIS A 83 18.10 4.00 25.96
C HIS A 83 18.15 3.93 27.49
N THR A 84 18.08 2.72 28.04
CA THR A 84 18.39 2.48 29.45
C THR A 84 19.91 2.47 29.56
N ALA A 85 20.51 3.57 30.03
CA ALA A 85 21.87 3.55 30.52
C ALA A 85 21.88 2.69 31.79
N LYS A 86 22.64 1.59 31.78
CA LYS A 86 22.92 0.78 32.96
C LYS A 86 23.89 1.49 33.87
#